data_AF-A0A0D3II61-F1
#
_entry.id   AF-A0A0D3II61-F1
#
_cell.length_a   1.000
_cell.length_b   1.000
_cell.length_c   1.000
_cell.angle_alpha   90.00
_cell.angle_beta   90.00
_cell.angle_gamma   90.00
#
_symmetry.space_group_name_H-M   'P 1'
#
loop_
_entity.id
_entity.type
_entity.pdbx_description
1 polymer ?
#
loop_
_entity_poly.entity_id
_entity_poly.type
_entity_poly.pdbx_seq_one_letter_code
_entity_poly.pdbx_strand_id
1 'polypeptide(L)'
;MPTRASLALLWPYAAWEAHGAATGEWRTLTFYDVVPAHCRGRVSNMDVANVAGDMFFSTKDKYLAVACPSCLANKSCHGAATFDCTNPESTGQLVVRQLSVEVLAFGDAYSLCDVWPHHGECEYSCFAPPGHKGPGVGRERVCAGGSWRACGMAPDPSPVVPFRHAWDYWNWNIASRFGNSGGGEWYSLTAADEGLHWRNASVVKAIDQACQARAFDGLVVSRGAACFEACPQPANRSSECWVDCFFETLLGPGAATTLKPPGAQTGAMDVGHLADAWLSGLRHDDPAKGGCPPLSALLPVP
;
A
#
# COMPACT_ATOMS: atom_id res chain seq x y z
N MET A 1 28.52 50.18 -40.51
CA MET A 1 29.06 49.23 -39.51
C MET A 1 28.61 49.66 -38.13
N PRO A 2 27.63 48.97 -37.51
CA PRO A 2 27.43 49.03 -36.08
C PRO A 2 27.71 47.65 -35.45
N THR A 3 28.42 47.69 -34.33
CA THR A 3 28.83 46.57 -33.49
C THR A 3 27.62 46.01 -32.72
N ARG A 4 27.41 44.69 -32.80
CA ARG A 4 26.46 43.95 -31.95
C ARG A 4 27.03 43.83 -30.54
N ALA A 5 26.35 44.41 -29.56
CA ALA A 5 26.57 44.12 -28.14
C ALA A 5 25.71 42.92 -27.74
N SER A 6 26.35 41.84 -27.30
CA SER A 6 25.70 40.68 -26.71
C SER A 6 25.40 40.97 -25.24
N LEU A 7 24.11 41.04 -24.87
CA LEU A 7 23.68 40.98 -23.47
C LEU A 7 23.81 39.54 -22.98
N ALA A 8 24.78 39.27 -22.11
CA ALA A 8 24.82 38.08 -21.30
C ALA A 8 23.83 38.25 -20.13
N LEU A 9 22.68 37.57 -20.22
CA LEU A 9 21.76 37.37 -19.10
C LEU A 9 22.42 36.41 -18.11
N LEU A 10 23.04 36.96 -17.07
CA LEU A 10 23.44 36.21 -15.89
C LEU A 10 22.16 35.89 -15.09
N TRP A 11 21.68 34.65 -15.22
CA TRP A 11 20.73 34.10 -14.26
C TRP A 11 21.46 33.93 -12.91
N PRO A 12 20.98 34.54 -11.81
CA PRO A 12 21.48 34.20 -10.50
C PRO A 12 21.03 32.77 -10.21
N TYR A 13 21.99 31.84 -10.12
CA TYR A 13 21.79 30.58 -9.41
C TYR A 13 21.36 30.95 -7.99
N ALA A 14 20.09 30.70 -7.69
CA ALA A 14 19.59 30.74 -6.33
C ALA A 14 20.43 29.77 -5.50
N ALA A 15 21.16 30.31 -4.52
CA ALA A 15 21.77 29.52 -3.47
C ALA A 15 20.63 28.71 -2.82
N TRP A 16 20.75 27.39 -2.87
CA TRP A 16 19.91 26.51 -2.07
C TRP A 16 20.23 26.82 -0.62
N GLU A 17 19.36 27.59 0.05
CA GLU A 17 19.40 27.73 1.50
C GLU A 17 19.30 26.34 2.10
N ALA A 18 20.30 25.97 2.89
CA ALA A 18 20.25 24.78 3.73
C ALA A 18 19.00 24.91 4.60
N HIS A 19 17.97 24.12 4.28
CA HIS A 19 16.74 24.10 5.05
C HIS A 19 17.14 23.71 6.47
N GLY A 20 16.92 24.63 7.42
CA GLY A 20 17.28 24.42 8.82
C GLY A 20 16.71 23.10 9.30
N ALA A 21 17.52 22.33 10.03
CA ALA A 21 17.12 21.06 10.62
C ALA A 21 15.75 21.22 11.30
N ALA A 22 14.80 20.33 10.98
CA ALA A 22 13.47 20.36 11.55
C ALA A 22 13.57 20.39 13.08
N THR A 23 12.94 21.37 13.74
CA THR A 23 13.00 21.59 15.20
C THR A 23 12.07 20.65 15.99
N GLY A 24 12.01 19.38 15.58
CA GLY A 24 11.17 18.35 16.19
C GLY A 24 11.86 17.54 17.29
N GLU A 25 11.08 16.71 17.98
CA GLU A 25 11.57 15.63 18.82
C GLU A 25 11.51 14.31 18.04
N TRP A 26 12.55 13.50 18.13
CA TRP A 26 12.59 12.15 17.56
C TRP A 26 11.59 11.24 18.27
N ARG A 27 10.77 10.53 17.48
CA ARG A 27 9.72 9.63 17.99
C ARG A 27 9.87 8.26 17.37
N THR A 28 9.83 7.20 18.17
CA THR A 28 9.76 5.85 17.62
C THR A 28 8.35 5.54 17.15
N LEU A 29 8.20 5.22 15.87
CA LEU A 29 6.95 4.81 15.24
C LEU A 29 7.06 3.36 14.76
N THR A 30 5.91 2.69 14.70
CA THR A 30 5.79 1.36 14.11
C THR A 30 5.18 1.49 12.73
N PHE A 31 5.86 0.92 11.75
CA PHE A 31 5.38 0.82 10.37
C PHE A 31 5.25 -0.64 9.94
N TYR A 32 4.52 -0.86 8.86
CA TYR A 32 4.28 -2.14 8.24
C TYR A 32 4.47 -2.02 6.73
N ASP A 33 4.91 -3.11 6.11
CA ASP A 33 4.97 -3.23 4.66
C ASP A 33 4.87 -4.70 4.23
N VAL A 34 4.67 -4.87 2.92
CA VAL A 34 4.74 -6.16 2.24
C VAL A 34 5.84 -6.07 1.19
N VAL A 35 6.83 -6.95 1.26
CA VAL A 35 7.95 -6.96 0.32
C VAL A 35 8.27 -8.37 -0.18
N PRO A 36 8.97 -8.51 -1.32
CA PRO A 36 9.51 -9.80 -1.74
C PRO A 36 10.41 -10.39 -0.65
N ALA A 37 10.32 -11.71 -0.44
CA ALA A 37 11.01 -12.39 0.66
C ALA A 37 12.54 -12.23 0.64
N HIS A 38 13.13 -12.07 -0.55
CA HIS A 38 14.56 -11.82 -0.72
C HIS A 38 14.96 -10.35 -0.40
N CYS A 39 14.00 -9.43 -0.34
CA CYS A 39 14.20 -8.01 -0.03
C CYS A 39 13.94 -7.64 1.44
N ARG A 40 13.59 -8.62 2.27
CA ARG A 40 13.11 -8.41 3.65
C ARG A 40 14.08 -7.69 4.60
N GLY A 41 15.34 -7.50 4.22
CA GLY A 41 16.35 -6.77 5.00
C GLY A 41 16.50 -5.28 4.66
N ARG A 42 15.88 -4.80 3.57
CA ARG A 42 15.98 -3.38 3.17
C ARG A 42 15.04 -2.51 4.00
N VAL A 43 15.44 -1.28 4.33
CA VAL A 43 14.61 -0.32 5.08
C VAL A 43 14.53 1.09 4.47
N SER A 44 15.45 1.42 3.56
CA SER A 44 15.49 2.72 2.87
C SER A 44 14.91 2.61 1.46
N ASN A 45 14.40 3.73 0.94
CA ASN A 45 13.67 3.85 -0.32
C ASN A 45 12.46 2.91 -0.40
N MET A 46 11.64 2.83 0.64
CA MET A 46 10.47 1.94 0.63
C MET A 46 9.21 2.69 1.03
N ASP A 47 8.11 2.18 0.49
CA ASP A 47 6.77 2.51 0.94
C ASP A 47 6.47 1.69 2.18
N VAL A 48 6.08 2.39 3.24
CA VAL A 48 5.66 1.78 4.50
C VAL A 48 4.34 2.41 4.93
N ALA A 49 3.59 1.75 5.78
CA ALA A 49 2.28 2.21 6.16
C ALA A 49 2.01 2.01 7.66
N ASN A 50 0.98 2.70 8.15
CA ASN A 50 0.32 2.24 9.38
C ASN A 50 -0.54 1.00 9.07
N VAL A 51 -1.10 0.37 10.11
CA VAL A 51 -1.86 -0.90 9.95
C VAL A 51 -2.99 -0.78 8.93
N ALA A 52 -3.78 0.30 8.98
CA ALA A 52 -4.89 0.49 8.05
C ALA A 52 -4.40 0.77 6.62
N GLY A 53 -3.27 1.47 6.46
CA GLY A 53 -2.66 1.72 5.15
C GLY A 53 -2.15 0.44 4.49
N ASP A 54 -1.53 -0.46 5.24
CA ASP A 54 -1.03 -1.75 4.72
C ASP A 54 -2.14 -2.79 4.53
N MET A 55 -3.18 -2.73 5.37
CA MET A 55 -4.42 -3.48 5.16
C MET A 55 -5.07 -3.14 3.81
N PHE A 56 -5.02 -1.89 3.38
CA PHE A 56 -5.51 -1.53 2.06
C PHE A 56 -4.73 -2.26 0.96
N PHE A 57 -3.40 -2.25 0.96
CA PHE A 57 -2.59 -3.00 -0.03
C PHE A 57 -2.89 -4.49 -0.03
N SER A 58 -2.80 -5.13 1.15
CA SER A 58 -3.04 -6.58 1.27
C SER A 58 -4.47 -7.00 0.88
N THR A 59 -5.46 -6.11 1.04
CA THR A 59 -6.83 -6.35 0.59
C THR A 59 -6.99 -6.09 -0.91
N LYS A 60 -6.35 -5.04 -1.43
CA LYS A 60 -6.35 -4.67 -2.86
C LYS A 60 -5.88 -5.83 -3.72
N ASP A 61 -4.82 -6.52 -3.30
CA ASP A 61 -4.25 -7.63 -4.05
C ASP A 61 -5.20 -8.81 -4.27
N LYS A 62 -6.27 -8.92 -3.46
CA LYS A 62 -7.24 -10.03 -3.56
C LYS A 62 -7.98 -10.04 -4.89
N TYR A 63 -8.27 -8.88 -5.48
CA TYR A 63 -8.95 -8.84 -6.78
C TYR A 63 -8.01 -9.03 -7.97
N LEU A 64 -6.68 -8.95 -7.79
CA LEU A 64 -5.72 -9.00 -8.90
C LEU A 64 -5.80 -10.34 -9.66
N ALA A 65 -6.15 -11.42 -8.98
CA ALA A 65 -6.37 -12.73 -9.61
C ALA A 65 -7.47 -12.71 -10.69
N VAL A 66 -8.45 -11.81 -10.56
CA VAL A 66 -9.54 -11.62 -11.54
C VAL A 66 -9.23 -10.48 -12.50
N ALA A 67 -8.72 -9.37 -11.98
CA ALA A 67 -8.45 -8.17 -12.76
C ALA A 67 -7.30 -8.35 -13.77
N CYS A 68 -6.18 -8.95 -13.34
CA CYS A 68 -4.97 -9.02 -14.17
C CYS A 68 -5.13 -9.87 -15.44
N PRO A 69 -5.76 -11.06 -15.41
CA PRO A 69 -6.04 -11.80 -16.64
C PRO A 69 -6.86 -10.97 -17.66
N SER A 70 -7.89 -10.26 -17.19
CA SER A 70 -8.72 -9.39 -18.04
C SER A 70 -7.90 -8.24 -18.64
N CYS A 71 -7.06 -7.60 -17.84
CA CYS A 71 -6.26 -6.45 -18.28
C CYS A 71 -5.14 -6.84 -19.23
N LEU A 72 -4.47 -7.97 -19.00
CA LEU A 72 -3.43 -8.50 -19.89
C LEU A 72 -4.02 -8.93 -21.24
N ALA A 73 -5.21 -9.54 -21.25
CA ALA A 73 -5.90 -9.91 -22.49
C ALA A 73 -6.26 -8.69 -23.35
N ASN A 74 -6.66 -7.58 -22.71
CA ASN A 74 -7.11 -6.38 -23.39
C ASN A 74 -6.03 -5.29 -23.54
N LYS A 75 -4.79 -5.56 -23.10
CA LYS A 75 -3.66 -4.61 -23.09
C LYS A 75 -4.00 -3.29 -22.39
N SER A 76 -4.77 -3.34 -21.31
CA SER A 76 -5.38 -2.15 -20.67
C SER A 76 -5.08 -2.05 -19.17
N CYS A 77 -3.88 -2.46 -18.72
CA CYS A 77 -3.45 -2.37 -17.31
C CYS A 77 -3.16 -0.93 -16.82
N HIS A 78 -3.82 0.08 -17.38
CA HIS A 78 -3.53 1.49 -17.07
C HIS A 78 -4.45 2.07 -15.98
N GLY A 79 -5.39 1.30 -15.45
CA GLY A 79 -6.25 1.72 -14.34
C GLY A 79 -5.54 1.58 -13.00
N ALA A 80 -5.86 2.46 -12.04
CA ALA A 80 -5.33 2.40 -10.68
C ALA A 80 -5.62 1.05 -10.00
N ALA A 81 -6.77 0.45 -10.28
CA ALA A 81 -7.08 -0.88 -9.78
C ALA A 81 -6.14 -1.96 -10.32
N THR A 82 -5.62 -1.82 -11.54
CA THR A 82 -4.85 -2.87 -12.23
C THR A 82 -3.36 -2.57 -12.31
N PHE A 83 -2.94 -1.50 -11.64
CA PHE A 83 -1.56 -1.01 -11.65
C PHE A 83 -0.57 -2.08 -11.18
N ASP A 84 -0.98 -2.91 -10.22
CA ASP A 84 -0.10 -3.88 -9.56
C ASP A 84 0.03 -5.23 -10.27
N CYS A 85 -0.56 -5.40 -11.46
CA CYS A 85 -0.51 -6.69 -12.17
C CYS A 85 0.90 -7.15 -12.55
N THR A 86 1.87 -6.24 -12.51
CA THR A 86 3.30 -6.54 -12.71
C THR A 86 4.15 -6.13 -11.52
N ASN A 87 3.54 -5.75 -10.39
CA ASN A 87 4.26 -5.31 -9.20
C ASN A 87 4.85 -6.55 -8.48
N PRO A 88 6.19 -6.63 -8.30
CA PRO A 88 6.82 -7.68 -7.50
C PRO A 88 6.34 -7.72 -6.04
N GLU A 89 5.81 -6.63 -5.50
CA GLU A 89 5.26 -6.56 -4.13
C GLU A 89 3.85 -7.17 -4.01
N SER A 90 3.18 -7.43 -5.13
CA SER A 90 1.86 -8.08 -5.18
C SER A 90 1.93 -9.51 -5.70
N THR A 91 3.13 -10.02 -6.04
CA THR A 91 3.30 -11.34 -6.67
C THR A 91 4.47 -12.13 -6.10
N GLY A 92 4.37 -13.46 -6.10
CA GLY A 92 5.45 -14.35 -5.68
C GLY A 92 5.50 -14.65 -4.18
N GLN A 93 6.71 -14.87 -3.65
CA GLN A 93 6.92 -15.11 -2.21
C GLN A 93 7.09 -13.77 -1.50
N LEU A 94 6.07 -13.38 -0.77
CA LEU A 94 6.00 -12.11 -0.06
C LEU A 94 6.15 -12.30 1.45
N VAL A 95 6.63 -11.26 2.12
CA VAL A 95 6.72 -11.20 3.57
C VAL A 95 6.05 -9.94 4.06
N VAL A 96 5.35 -10.05 5.18
CA VAL A 96 4.82 -8.90 5.91
C VAL A 96 5.81 -8.57 7.01
N ARG A 97 6.20 -7.30 7.13
CA ARG A 97 7.13 -6.87 8.17
C ARG A 97 6.49 -5.87 9.12
N GLN A 98 6.99 -5.90 10.35
CA GLN A 98 6.82 -4.86 11.33
C GLN A 98 8.17 -4.16 11.50
N LEU A 99 8.18 -2.84 11.30
CA LEU A 99 9.35 -2.00 11.41
C LEU A 99 9.23 -1.08 12.63
N SER A 100 10.36 -0.80 13.28
CA SER A 100 10.50 0.27 14.28
C SER A 100 11.45 1.31 13.74
N VAL A 101 11.01 2.57 13.66
CA VAL A 101 11.76 3.66 13.04
C VAL A 101 11.65 4.92 13.90
N GLU A 102 12.76 5.62 14.12
CA GLU A 102 12.73 6.95 14.73
C GLU A 102 12.44 8.01 13.66
N VAL A 103 11.43 8.83 13.86
CA VAL A 103 11.01 9.91 12.94
C VAL A 103 11.06 11.25 13.66
N LEU A 104 11.72 12.23 13.05
CA LEU A 104 11.82 13.60 13.55
C LEU A 104 10.63 14.45 13.09
N ALA A 105 10.31 14.36 11.80
CA ALA A 105 9.26 15.15 11.17
C ALA A 105 8.71 14.42 9.93
N PHE A 106 7.41 14.62 9.69
CA PHE A 106 6.78 14.23 8.43
C PHE A 106 6.92 15.37 7.42
N GLY A 107 7.17 15.01 6.17
CA GLY A 107 7.14 15.91 5.03
C GLY A 107 5.73 16.00 4.42
N ASP A 108 5.54 16.97 3.55
CA ASP A 108 4.25 17.27 2.93
C ASP A 108 3.87 16.31 1.80
N ALA A 109 4.80 15.43 1.37
CA ALA A 109 4.56 14.62 0.20
C ALA A 109 5.21 13.24 0.27
N TYR A 110 4.37 12.24 0.12
CA TYR A 110 4.77 10.87 -0.14
C TYR A 110 5.52 10.76 -1.47
N SER A 111 6.61 9.99 -1.46
CA SER A 111 7.27 9.52 -2.67
C SER A 111 6.86 8.07 -2.92
N LEU A 112 6.48 7.74 -4.15
CA LEU A 112 6.14 6.37 -4.55
C LEU A 112 7.44 5.56 -4.68
N CYS A 113 7.74 4.73 -3.70
CA CYS A 113 8.95 3.92 -3.66
C CYS A 113 8.65 2.46 -3.99
N ASP A 114 8.92 2.07 -5.23
CA ASP A 114 8.58 0.73 -5.74
C ASP A 114 9.84 -0.01 -6.23
N VAL A 115 9.77 -1.35 -6.27
CA VAL A 115 10.78 -2.22 -6.86
C VAL A 115 10.69 -2.13 -8.38
N TRP A 116 11.75 -1.64 -9.02
CA TRP A 116 11.80 -1.60 -10.47
C TRP A 116 12.37 -2.90 -11.03
N PRO A 117 11.65 -3.60 -11.93
CA PRO A 117 12.08 -4.91 -12.45
C PRO A 117 13.40 -4.88 -13.25
N HIS A 118 13.92 -3.70 -13.58
CA HIS A 118 15.13 -3.52 -14.39
C HIS A 118 16.38 -3.15 -13.59
N HIS A 119 16.27 -2.95 -12.28
CA HIS A 119 17.33 -2.35 -11.46
C HIS A 119 18.07 -3.35 -10.55
N GLY A 120 17.91 -4.65 -10.77
CA GLY A 120 18.52 -5.69 -9.94
C GLY A 120 17.66 -6.08 -8.73
N GLU A 121 18.07 -7.15 -8.04
CA GLU A 121 17.32 -7.69 -6.90
C GLU A 121 17.25 -6.67 -5.76
N CYS A 122 16.04 -6.24 -5.39
CA CYS A 122 15.76 -5.34 -4.26
C CYS A 122 16.28 -3.90 -4.39
N GLU A 123 16.42 -3.38 -5.61
CA GLU A 123 16.63 -1.95 -5.85
C GLU A 123 15.29 -1.22 -5.95
N TYR A 124 15.00 -0.38 -4.96
CA TYR A 124 13.84 0.48 -4.95
C TYR A 124 14.20 1.87 -5.46
N SER A 125 13.31 2.46 -6.25
CA SER A 125 13.41 3.85 -6.66
C SER A 125 12.18 4.62 -6.23
N CYS A 126 12.41 5.74 -5.55
CA CYS A 126 11.36 6.64 -5.12
C CYS A 126 11.08 7.71 -6.19
N PHE A 127 9.82 7.84 -6.59
CA PHE A 127 9.35 8.91 -7.44
C PHE A 127 8.54 9.91 -6.63
N ALA A 128 9.08 11.12 -6.47
CA ALA A 128 8.35 12.25 -5.91
C ALA A 128 7.52 12.93 -7.03
N PRO A 129 6.21 13.12 -6.85
CA PRO A 129 5.40 13.84 -7.83
C PRO A 129 5.93 15.27 -8.10
N PRO A 130 5.76 15.82 -9.31
CA PRO A 130 6.23 17.17 -9.61
C PRO A 130 5.65 18.22 -8.65
N GLY A 131 6.52 19.08 -8.08
CA GLY A 131 6.13 20.10 -7.10
C GLY A 131 6.19 19.64 -5.64
N HIS A 132 6.48 18.37 -5.41
CA HIS A 132 6.59 17.78 -4.08
C HIS A 132 8.06 17.47 -3.75
N LYS A 133 8.73 18.40 -3.07
CA LYS A 133 10.14 18.26 -2.62
C LYS A 133 10.34 18.70 -1.18
N GLY A 134 9.29 18.60 -0.37
CA GLY A 134 9.37 18.96 1.04
C GLY A 134 10.29 17.99 1.78
N PRO A 135 11.23 18.47 2.60
CA PRO A 135 12.04 17.60 3.46
C PRO A 135 11.15 16.87 4.47
N GLY A 136 11.48 15.61 4.81
CA GLY A 136 10.73 14.85 5.81
C GLY A 136 10.38 13.44 5.36
N VAL A 137 9.89 12.63 6.31
CA VAL A 137 9.23 11.36 5.95
C VAL A 137 7.96 11.70 5.18
N GLY A 138 7.97 11.45 3.87
CA GLY A 138 6.81 11.69 3.02
C GLY A 138 5.59 10.97 3.55
N ARG A 139 4.41 11.58 3.43
CA ARG A 139 3.17 11.05 3.98
C ARG A 139 2.00 11.30 3.03
N GLU A 140 1.19 10.27 2.79
CA GLU A 140 -0.06 10.36 2.04
C GLU A 140 -1.13 9.56 2.76
N ARG A 141 -2.37 10.08 2.75
CA ARG A 141 -3.49 9.34 3.30
C ARG A 141 -3.99 8.36 2.25
N VAL A 142 -4.29 7.13 2.65
CA VAL A 142 -5.12 6.26 1.81
C VAL A 142 -6.46 6.94 1.58
N CYS A 143 -6.85 7.08 0.32
CA CYS A 143 -8.00 7.89 -0.05
C CYS A 143 -8.82 7.21 -1.12
N ALA A 144 -10.08 7.65 -1.25
CA ALA A 144 -10.92 7.32 -2.38
C ALA A 144 -11.61 8.57 -2.92
N GLY A 145 -11.75 8.60 -4.24
CA GLY A 145 -12.58 9.53 -4.99
C GLY A 145 -11.90 10.83 -5.41
N GLY A 146 -12.66 11.63 -6.15
CA GLY A 146 -12.15 12.83 -6.81
C GLY A 146 -11.29 12.51 -8.04
N SER A 147 -10.62 13.53 -8.55
CA SER A 147 -9.65 13.36 -9.64
C SER A 147 -8.39 12.64 -9.15
N TRP A 148 -7.61 12.06 -10.05
CA TRP A 148 -6.28 11.48 -9.75
C TRP A 148 -5.33 12.45 -9.01
N ARG A 149 -5.58 13.77 -9.11
CA ARG A 149 -4.83 14.80 -8.36
C ARG A 149 -5.24 14.95 -6.90
N ALA A 150 -6.47 14.53 -6.58
CA ALA A 150 -7.02 14.57 -5.23
C ALA A 150 -6.80 13.24 -4.51
N CYS A 151 -6.85 12.13 -5.26
CA CYS A 151 -6.53 10.81 -4.76
C CYS A 151 -5.95 9.92 -5.86
N GLY A 152 -4.66 9.60 -5.77
CA GLY A 152 -3.97 8.77 -6.75
C GLY A 152 -4.33 7.28 -6.66
N MET A 153 -4.74 6.82 -5.47
CA MET A 153 -4.87 5.39 -5.18
C MET A 153 -6.15 4.75 -5.73
N ALA A 154 -7.28 5.45 -5.59
CA ALA A 154 -8.57 4.93 -5.97
C ALA A 154 -9.50 6.06 -6.47
N PRO A 155 -9.28 6.56 -7.70
CA PRO A 155 -10.15 7.57 -8.29
C PRO A 155 -11.58 7.03 -8.45
N ASP A 156 -12.57 7.93 -8.55
CA ASP A 156 -13.96 7.53 -8.77
C ASP A 156 -14.07 6.68 -10.05
N PRO A 157 -14.74 5.51 -10.02
CA PRO A 157 -15.07 4.76 -11.22
C PRO A 157 -15.78 5.69 -12.20
N SER A 158 -15.11 6.01 -13.32
CA SER A 158 -15.57 7.04 -14.23
C SER A 158 -16.92 6.66 -14.83
N PRO A 159 -17.93 7.55 -14.80
CA PRO A 159 -19.23 7.23 -15.37
C PRO A 159 -19.22 7.13 -16.89
N VAL A 160 -18.18 7.68 -17.55
CA VAL A 160 -18.05 7.82 -19.01
C VAL A 160 -17.14 6.74 -19.61
N VAL A 161 -16.34 6.04 -18.80
CA VAL A 161 -15.48 4.96 -19.30
C VAL A 161 -16.31 3.67 -19.36
N PRO A 162 -16.40 3.00 -20.52
CA PRO A 162 -17.25 1.82 -20.73
C PRO A 162 -16.76 0.55 -20.00
N PHE A 163 -15.63 0.62 -19.31
CA PHE A 163 -15.03 -0.49 -18.56
C PHE A 163 -15.32 -0.29 -17.08
N ARG A 164 -16.53 -0.66 -16.65
CA ARG A 164 -16.87 -0.73 -15.22
C ARG A 164 -16.73 -2.17 -14.79
N HIS A 165 -15.58 -2.50 -14.22
CA HIS A 165 -15.35 -3.81 -13.68
C HIS A 165 -15.56 -3.79 -12.17
N ALA A 166 -15.88 -4.96 -11.60
CA ALA A 166 -16.11 -5.09 -10.16
C ALA A 166 -14.91 -4.58 -9.34
N TRP A 167 -13.69 -4.80 -9.82
CA TRP A 167 -12.45 -4.35 -9.17
C TRP A 167 -12.29 -2.82 -9.09
N ASP A 168 -12.91 -2.05 -9.98
CA ASP A 168 -12.88 -0.58 -9.87
C ASP A 168 -13.68 -0.12 -8.64
N TYR A 169 -14.82 -0.77 -8.39
CA TYR A 169 -15.65 -0.52 -7.22
C TYR A 169 -15.01 -1.06 -5.95
N TRP A 170 -14.43 -2.26 -5.99
CA TRP A 170 -13.73 -2.82 -4.85
C TRP A 170 -12.56 -1.94 -4.42
N ASN A 171 -11.67 -1.56 -5.34
CA ASN A 171 -10.53 -0.68 -5.06
C ASN A 171 -10.97 0.64 -4.41
N TRP A 172 -11.98 1.30 -4.99
CA TRP A 172 -12.55 2.52 -4.42
C TRP A 172 -13.10 2.28 -3.00
N ASN A 173 -13.89 1.22 -2.81
CA ASN A 173 -14.55 0.96 -1.55
C ASN A 173 -13.56 0.57 -0.44
N ILE A 174 -12.51 -0.21 -0.73
CA ILE A 174 -11.48 -0.52 0.27
C ILE A 174 -10.64 0.71 0.62
N ALA A 175 -10.34 1.57 -0.35
CA ALA A 175 -9.58 2.79 -0.08
C ALA A 175 -10.42 3.77 0.74
N SER A 176 -11.72 3.85 0.49
CA SER A 176 -12.65 4.62 1.32
C SER A 176 -12.73 4.04 2.73
N ARG A 177 -12.79 2.71 2.86
CA ARG A 177 -12.92 2.02 4.15
C ARG A 177 -11.66 2.18 5.01
N PHE A 178 -10.51 1.78 4.50
CA PHE A 178 -9.26 1.77 5.26
C PHE A 178 -8.60 3.13 5.32
N GLY A 179 -8.80 3.96 4.31
CA GLY A 179 -8.30 5.32 4.25
C GLY A 179 -9.18 6.33 4.97
N ASN A 180 -10.27 6.76 4.30
CA ASN A 180 -11.12 7.84 4.80
C ASN A 180 -11.70 7.56 6.20
N SER A 181 -12.11 6.32 6.47
CA SER A 181 -12.74 5.93 7.74
C SER A 181 -11.80 5.19 8.69
N GLY A 182 -10.85 4.43 8.15
CA GLY A 182 -9.88 3.65 8.91
C GLY A 182 -8.62 4.41 9.32
N GLY A 183 -8.40 5.62 8.79
CA GLY A 183 -7.22 6.42 9.10
C GLY A 183 -5.93 5.87 8.50
N GLY A 184 -6.01 5.14 7.39
CA GLY A 184 -4.87 4.59 6.67
C GLY A 184 -3.95 5.69 6.15
N GLU A 185 -2.67 5.56 6.45
CA GLU A 185 -1.61 6.46 5.98
C GLU A 185 -0.45 5.63 5.44
N TRP A 186 0.12 6.12 4.35
CA TRP A 186 1.35 5.66 3.74
C TRP A 186 2.46 6.67 3.98
N TYR A 187 3.68 6.16 4.01
CA TYR A 187 4.88 6.92 4.28
C TYR A 187 6.02 6.44 3.39
N SER A 188 6.93 7.34 3.05
CA SER A 188 8.09 7.02 2.23
C SER A 188 9.37 7.25 3.02
N LEU A 189 10.12 6.18 3.29
CA LEU A 189 11.42 6.24 3.99
C LEU A 189 12.55 6.44 2.97
N THR A 190 12.63 7.63 2.36
CA THR A 190 13.64 7.87 1.32
C THR A 190 15.05 7.87 1.92
N ALA A 191 16.03 7.30 1.20
CA ALA A 191 17.44 7.31 1.64
C ALA A 191 18.02 8.72 1.74
N ALA A 192 17.47 9.68 0.99
CA ALA A 192 17.88 11.08 1.06
C ALA A 192 17.51 11.75 2.40
N ASP A 193 16.50 11.23 3.09
CA ASP A 193 16.00 11.72 4.37
C ASP A 193 16.57 10.95 5.58
N GLU A 194 17.37 9.90 5.35
CA GLU A 194 17.96 9.07 6.41
C GLU A 194 18.99 9.88 7.23
N GLY A 195 18.88 9.81 8.55
CA GLY A 195 19.65 10.60 9.51
C GLY A 195 19.16 12.05 9.67
N LEU A 196 18.35 12.56 8.74
CA LEU A 196 17.80 13.93 8.76
C LEU A 196 16.39 13.96 9.32
N HIS A 197 15.51 13.09 8.83
CA HIS A 197 14.09 13.06 9.18
C HIS A 197 13.61 11.72 9.69
N TRP A 198 14.33 10.65 9.37
CA TRP A 198 14.14 9.33 9.97
C TRP A 198 15.48 8.64 10.22
N ARG A 199 15.55 7.71 11.17
CA ARG A 199 16.76 6.92 11.47
C ARG A 199 16.43 5.66 12.29
N ASN A 200 17.46 4.86 12.59
CA ASN A 200 17.37 3.68 13.46
C ASN A 200 16.26 2.70 13.03
N ALA A 201 16.02 2.57 11.73
CA ALA A 201 15.03 1.64 11.22
C ALA A 201 15.48 0.19 11.47
N SER A 202 14.59 -0.62 12.02
CA SER A 202 14.85 -2.04 12.29
C SER A 202 13.63 -2.88 11.99
N VAL A 203 13.86 -4.08 11.43
CA VAL A 203 12.81 -5.09 11.24
C VAL A 203 12.59 -5.78 12.60
N VAL A 204 11.47 -5.48 13.25
CA VAL A 204 11.07 -6.08 14.53
C VAL A 204 10.64 -7.52 14.33
N LYS A 205 9.85 -7.77 13.28
CA LYS A 205 9.38 -9.10 12.91
C LYS A 205 9.12 -9.16 11.41
N ALA A 206 9.45 -10.27 10.78
CA ALA A 206 9.05 -10.59 9.41
C ALA A 206 8.35 -11.95 9.42
N ILE A 207 7.19 -12.03 8.77
CA ILE A 207 6.39 -13.26 8.67
C ILE A 207 6.04 -13.53 7.21
N ASP A 208 5.77 -14.80 6.92
CA ASP A 208 5.23 -15.20 5.62
C ASP A 208 3.86 -14.55 5.37
N GLN A 209 3.67 -13.93 4.20
CA GLN A 209 2.43 -13.22 3.89
C GLN A 209 1.24 -14.18 3.80
N ALA A 210 1.43 -15.39 3.28
CA ALA A 210 0.35 -16.37 3.21
C ALA A 210 -0.10 -16.81 4.62
N CYS A 211 0.81 -16.84 5.59
CA CYS A 211 0.45 -17.02 6.99
C CYS A 211 -0.39 -15.88 7.54
N GLN A 212 0.06 -14.65 7.35
CA GLN A 212 -0.66 -13.45 7.79
C GLN A 212 -2.08 -13.40 7.20
N ALA A 213 -2.18 -13.67 5.90
CA ALA A 213 -3.44 -13.69 5.17
C ALA A 213 -4.41 -14.78 5.69
N ARG A 214 -3.96 -15.88 6.30
CA ARG A 214 -4.88 -16.89 6.85
C ARG A 214 -5.74 -16.35 7.98
N ALA A 215 -5.20 -15.53 8.87
CA ALA A 215 -5.96 -14.96 9.97
C ALA A 215 -6.97 -13.92 9.47
N PHE A 216 -6.51 -13.02 8.60
CA PHE A 216 -7.35 -11.99 7.98
C PHE A 216 -8.46 -12.59 7.10
N ASP A 217 -8.09 -13.42 6.13
CA ASP A 217 -9.05 -14.07 5.23
C ASP A 217 -9.98 -15.01 6.02
N GLY A 218 -9.47 -15.69 7.05
CA GLY A 218 -10.27 -16.56 7.91
C GLY A 218 -11.39 -15.81 8.63
N LEU A 219 -11.11 -14.59 9.12
CA LEU A 219 -12.14 -13.73 9.71
C LEU A 219 -13.21 -13.36 8.67
N VAL A 220 -12.81 -12.92 7.47
CA VAL A 220 -13.76 -12.57 6.40
C VAL A 220 -14.59 -13.79 5.97
N VAL A 221 -13.94 -14.92 5.71
CA VAL A 221 -14.61 -16.17 5.31
C VAL A 221 -15.59 -16.64 6.37
N SER A 222 -15.23 -16.61 7.65
CA SER A 222 -16.13 -17.01 8.73
C SER A 222 -17.37 -16.12 8.83
N ARG A 223 -17.23 -14.82 8.54
CA ARG A 223 -18.34 -13.86 8.56
C ARG A 223 -19.28 -14.04 7.37
N GLY A 224 -18.73 -14.44 6.22
CA GLY A 224 -19.44 -14.60 4.95
C GLY A 224 -19.70 -16.06 4.55
N ALA A 225 -19.63 -17.02 5.50
CA ALA A 225 -19.53 -18.45 5.21
C ALA A 225 -20.52 -18.95 4.15
N ALA A 226 -21.78 -18.53 4.23
CA ALA A 226 -22.82 -18.92 3.28
C ALA A 226 -22.51 -18.55 1.81
N CYS A 227 -21.85 -17.40 1.58
CA CYS A 227 -21.44 -17.00 0.23
C CYS A 227 -20.30 -17.89 -0.28
N PHE A 228 -19.26 -18.06 0.55
CA PHE A 228 -18.09 -18.86 0.18
C PHE A 228 -18.43 -20.34 -0.05
N GLU A 229 -19.30 -20.92 0.78
CA GLU A 229 -19.77 -22.31 0.64
C GLU A 229 -20.61 -22.51 -0.63
N ALA A 230 -21.29 -21.46 -1.11
CA ALA A 230 -22.06 -21.51 -2.35
C ALA A 230 -21.20 -21.41 -3.62
N CYS A 231 -19.92 -21.06 -3.51
CA CYS A 231 -19.04 -21.01 -4.67
C CYS A 231 -18.76 -22.41 -5.24
N PRO A 232 -18.62 -22.56 -6.58
CA PRO A 232 -18.25 -23.85 -7.19
C PRO A 232 -16.93 -24.43 -6.68
N GLN A 233 -16.01 -23.55 -6.26
CA GLN A 233 -14.71 -23.90 -5.70
C GLN A 233 -14.44 -23.09 -4.42
N PRO A 234 -15.03 -23.44 -3.26
CA PRO A 234 -14.97 -22.65 -2.03
C PRO A 234 -13.55 -22.39 -1.51
N ALA A 235 -12.59 -23.25 -1.87
CA ALA A 235 -11.18 -23.11 -1.49
C ALA A 235 -10.33 -22.34 -2.50
N ASN A 236 -10.83 -22.08 -3.73
CA ASN A 236 -10.09 -21.38 -4.76
C ASN A 236 -10.20 -19.86 -4.56
N ARG A 237 -9.23 -19.30 -3.83
CA ARG A 237 -9.16 -17.85 -3.51
C ARG A 237 -8.93 -16.94 -4.72
N SER A 238 -8.62 -17.52 -5.88
CA SER A 238 -8.42 -16.81 -7.14
C SER A 238 -9.65 -16.88 -8.06
N SER A 239 -10.70 -17.60 -7.67
CA SER A 239 -11.94 -17.64 -8.46
C SER A 239 -12.75 -16.35 -8.30
N GLU A 240 -13.41 -15.94 -9.38
CA GLU A 240 -14.29 -14.76 -9.40
C GLU A 240 -15.35 -14.82 -8.28
N CYS A 241 -16.02 -15.96 -8.11
CA CYS A 241 -16.99 -16.15 -7.02
C CYS A 241 -16.40 -15.92 -5.62
N TRP A 242 -15.20 -16.45 -5.35
CA TRP A 242 -14.57 -16.29 -4.04
C TRP A 242 -14.20 -14.82 -3.78
N VAL A 243 -13.64 -14.16 -4.79
CA VAL A 243 -13.26 -12.74 -4.72
C VAL A 243 -14.49 -11.85 -4.53
N ASP A 244 -15.56 -12.10 -5.26
CA ASP A 244 -16.86 -11.43 -5.07
C ASP A 244 -17.34 -11.60 -3.63
N CYS A 245 -17.43 -12.84 -3.12
CA CYS A 245 -17.85 -13.11 -1.75
C CYS A 245 -16.97 -12.40 -0.70
N PHE A 246 -15.67 -12.32 -0.95
CA PHE A 246 -14.74 -11.62 -0.08
C PHE A 246 -15.07 -10.14 0.03
N PHE A 247 -15.21 -9.44 -1.09
CA PHE A 247 -15.52 -8.01 -1.07
C PHE A 247 -16.95 -7.72 -0.64
N GLU A 248 -17.94 -8.53 -1.01
CA GLU A 248 -19.32 -8.42 -0.52
C GLU A 248 -19.41 -8.59 1.00
N THR A 249 -18.62 -9.51 1.57
CA THR A 249 -18.57 -9.70 3.03
C THR A 249 -17.86 -8.55 3.74
N LEU A 250 -16.73 -8.09 3.17
CA LEU A 250 -15.90 -7.05 3.76
C LEU A 250 -16.53 -5.65 3.67
N LEU A 251 -17.18 -5.35 2.54
CA LEU A 251 -17.68 -4.02 2.19
C LEU A 251 -19.20 -3.93 2.24
N GLY A 252 -19.91 -5.05 2.17
CA GLY A 252 -21.36 -5.11 2.20
C GLY A 252 -21.99 -5.36 0.82
N PRO A 253 -23.30 -5.67 0.78
CA PRO A 253 -24.01 -6.04 -0.44
C PRO A 253 -23.90 -5.00 -1.57
N GLY A 254 -23.51 -5.45 -2.76
CA GLY A 254 -23.35 -4.61 -3.96
C GLY A 254 -21.98 -3.94 -4.08
N ALA A 255 -20.97 -4.42 -3.34
CA ALA A 255 -19.61 -3.91 -3.38
C ALA A 255 -18.98 -3.92 -4.77
N ALA A 256 -19.41 -4.83 -5.65
CA ALA A 256 -18.96 -4.92 -7.04
C ALA A 256 -19.56 -3.85 -7.97
N THR A 257 -20.61 -3.12 -7.56
CA THR A 257 -21.36 -2.23 -8.48
C THR A 257 -21.75 -0.89 -7.87
N THR A 258 -21.59 -0.71 -6.57
CA THR A 258 -22.01 0.47 -5.83
C THR A 258 -20.85 1.07 -5.04
N LEU A 259 -20.65 2.38 -5.13
CA LEU A 259 -19.75 3.11 -4.23
C LEU A 259 -20.43 3.29 -2.88
N LYS A 260 -19.72 3.01 -1.79
CA LYS A 260 -20.26 3.01 -0.42
C LYS A 260 -21.53 2.13 -0.30
N PRO A 261 -21.45 0.83 -0.61
CA PRO A 261 -22.60 -0.06 -0.48
C PRO A 261 -23.15 -0.04 0.98
N PRO A 262 -24.42 -0.41 1.19
CA PRO A 262 -24.99 -0.48 2.53
C PRO A 262 -24.11 -1.31 3.48
N GLY A 263 -23.74 -0.72 4.62
CA GLY A 263 -22.84 -1.36 5.59
C GLY A 263 -21.35 -1.17 5.34
N ALA A 264 -20.92 -0.57 4.21
CA ALA A 264 -19.52 -0.26 3.94
C ALA A 264 -18.89 0.61 5.03
N GLN A 265 -19.65 1.56 5.56
CA GLN A 265 -19.14 2.49 6.56
C GLN A 265 -19.44 2.05 8.01
N THR A 266 -20.42 1.15 8.21
CA THR A 266 -21.01 0.93 9.54
C THR A 266 -21.38 -0.52 9.89
N GLY A 267 -21.30 -1.50 8.97
CA GLY A 267 -22.00 -2.78 9.18
C GLY A 267 -21.45 -4.06 8.55
N ALA A 268 -20.52 -4.01 7.59
CA ALA A 268 -19.99 -5.22 6.98
C ALA A 268 -19.01 -5.94 7.94
N MET A 269 -17.89 -5.29 8.30
CA MET A 269 -16.93 -5.77 9.31
C MET A 269 -16.22 -4.59 10.01
N ASP A 270 -16.11 -4.58 11.34
CA ASP A 270 -15.40 -3.50 12.04
C ASP A 270 -13.91 -3.40 11.63
N VAL A 271 -13.41 -2.18 11.40
CA VAL A 271 -12.02 -1.97 10.95
C VAL A 271 -11.03 -2.35 12.05
N GLY A 272 -11.37 -2.14 13.33
CA GLY A 272 -10.57 -2.59 14.46
C GLY A 272 -10.43 -4.12 14.51
N HIS A 273 -11.54 -4.86 14.33
CA HIS A 273 -11.50 -6.32 14.24
C HIS A 273 -10.67 -6.82 13.05
N LEU A 274 -10.77 -6.15 11.90
CA LEU A 274 -9.95 -6.46 10.72
C LEU A 274 -8.47 -6.20 11.00
N ALA A 275 -8.13 -5.09 11.66
CA ALA A 275 -6.77 -4.76 12.07
C ALA A 275 -6.22 -5.73 13.10
N ASP A 276 -7.01 -6.18 14.07
CA ASP A 276 -6.60 -7.19 15.04
C ASP A 276 -6.34 -8.55 14.38
N ALA A 277 -7.20 -8.98 13.46
CA ALA A 277 -6.97 -10.19 12.69
C ALA A 277 -5.70 -10.07 11.82
N TRP A 278 -5.52 -8.93 11.16
CA TRP A 278 -4.35 -8.63 10.35
C TRP A 278 -3.06 -8.67 11.17
N LEU A 279 -3.07 -8.07 12.36
CA LEU A 279 -1.93 -8.01 13.29
C LEU A 279 -1.68 -9.31 14.05
N SER A 280 -2.63 -10.24 14.11
CA SER A 280 -2.48 -11.46 14.91
C SER A 280 -1.25 -12.28 14.52
N GLY A 281 -0.94 -12.36 13.23
CA GLY A 281 0.26 -13.02 12.70
C GLY A 281 1.56 -12.39 13.20
N LEU A 282 1.58 -11.06 13.38
CA LEU A 282 2.75 -10.34 13.88
C LEU A 282 2.85 -10.42 15.41
N ARG A 283 1.72 -10.40 16.14
CA ARG A 283 1.67 -10.41 17.61
C ARG A 283 2.00 -11.77 18.24
N HIS A 284 1.75 -12.87 17.54
CA HIS A 284 1.95 -14.23 18.07
C HIS A 284 2.80 -15.08 17.13
N ASP A 285 3.56 -16.03 17.69
CA ASP A 285 4.34 -17.00 16.91
C ASP A 285 3.59 -18.32 16.69
N ASP A 286 2.59 -18.59 17.54
CA ASP A 286 1.83 -19.84 17.57
C ASP A 286 0.67 -19.81 16.57
N PRO A 287 0.71 -20.64 15.50
CA PRO A 287 -0.38 -20.71 14.52
C PRO A 287 -1.72 -21.12 15.10
N ALA A 288 -1.74 -21.89 16.21
CA ALA A 288 -2.98 -22.28 16.87
C ALA A 288 -3.71 -21.09 17.51
N LYS A 289 -3.03 -19.96 17.72
CA LYS A 289 -3.58 -18.71 18.25
C LYS A 289 -3.75 -17.63 17.18
N GLY A 290 -3.64 -17.99 15.90
CA GLY A 290 -3.64 -17.05 14.77
C GLY A 290 -2.28 -16.37 14.54
N GLY A 291 -1.23 -16.80 15.25
CA GLY A 291 0.13 -16.30 15.07
C GLY A 291 0.83 -16.80 13.82
N CYS A 292 1.93 -16.14 13.48
CA CYS A 292 2.84 -16.57 12.44
C CYS A 292 4.27 -16.63 12.99
N PRO A 293 4.96 -17.78 12.86
CA PRO A 293 6.33 -17.89 13.30
C PRO A 293 7.19 -16.88 12.53
N PRO A 294 8.14 -16.20 13.19
CA PRO A 294 9.05 -15.31 12.50
C PRO A 294 9.84 -16.11 11.46
N LEU A 295 10.01 -15.53 10.28
CA LEU A 295 11.01 -16.03 9.34
C LEU A 295 12.37 -15.89 10.02
N SER A 296 13.18 -16.96 9.98
CA SER A 296 14.50 -16.99 10.61
C SER A 296 15.24 -15.68 10.35
N ALA A 297 15.75 -15.08 11.43
CA ALA A 297 16.44 -13.80 11.37
C ALA A 297 17.45 -13.82 10.21
N LEU A 298 17.37 -12.81 9.35
CA LEU A 298 18.47 -12.53 8.45
C LEU A 298 19.72 -12.39 9.31
N LEU A 299 20.80 -13.06 8.91
CA LEU A 299 22.13 -12.65 9.32
C LEU A 299 22.23 -11.13 9.12
N PRO A 300 22.89 -10.39 10.03
CA PRO A 300 23.00 -8.94 9.94
C PRO A 300 23.34 -8.52 8.51
N VAL A 301 22.55 -7.61 7.94
CA VAL A 301 22.88 -6.98 6.66
C VAL A 301 24.20 -6.24 6.87
N PRO A 302 25.27 -6.56 6.12
CA PRO A 302 26.56 -5.86 6.25
C PRO A 302 26.46 -4.40 5.83
#